data_AF-A0A6V7HTQ1-F1
#
_entry.id   AF-A0A6V7HTQ1-F1
#
_cell.length_a   1.000
_cell.length_b   1.000
_cell.length_c   1.000
_cell.angle_alpha   90.00
_cell.angle_beta   90.00
_cell.angle_gamma   90.00
#
_symmetry.space_group_name_H-M   'P 1'
#
loop_
_entity.id
_entity.type
_entity.pdbx_description
1 polymer ?
#
loop_
_entity_poly.entity_id
_entity_poly.type
_entity_poly.pdbx_seq_one_letter_code
_entity_poly.pdbx_strand_id
1 'polypeptide(L)'
;MALKHRQGKNHKMRIIAFVGSPIELDEKELVKLAKRLKKEKVNVDIISFGEEAVNNDVLTAFINALNGKDGTGSHLVTVPPGPHLSDALISSPIIQGEDGMGAAGMSGAAFEFGVDPNEDPELAL
;
A
#
# COMPACT_ATOMS: atom_id res chain seq x y z
N MET A 1 -6.13 14.69 -7.07
CA MET A 1 -6.88 14.63 -8.35
C MET A 1 -7.50 13.24 -8.53
N ALA A 2 -6.71 12.16 -8.61
CA ALA A 2 -7.25 10.80 -8.77
C ALA A 2 -8.17 10.33 -7.60
N LEU A 3 -7.73 10.45 -6.34
CA LEU A 3 -8.50 9.96 -5.19
C LEU A 3 -9.75 10.78 -4.83
N LYS A 4 -9.88 12.01 -5.38
CA LYS A 4 -11.00 12.92 -5.10
C LYS A 4 -12.18 12.68 -6.05
N HIS A 5 -11.95 12.09 -7.22
CA HIS A 5 -12.96 11.86 -8.25
C HIS A 5 -13.31 10.37 -8.30
N ARG A 6 -13.97 9.88 -7.25
CA ARG A 6 -14.43 8.48 -7.13
C ARG A 6 -15.90 8.44 -6.75
N GLN A 7 -16.61 7.40 -7.18
CA GLN A 7 -18.03 7.24 -6.85
C GLN A 7 -18.24 6.98 -5.35
N GLY A 8 -17.46 6.08 -4.75
CA GLY A 8 -17.51 5.80 -3.31
C GLY A 8 -16.73 6.82 -2.48
N LYS A 9 -17.43 7.78 -1.85
CA LYS A 9 -16.79 8.76 -0.94
C LYS A 9 -16.43 8.16 0.44
N ASN A 10 -17.04 7.04 0.81
CA ASN A 10 -16.90 6.40 2.11
C ASN A 10 -15.68 5.46 2.24
N HIS A 11 -15.01 5.12 1.13
CA HIS A 11 -13.86 4.22 1.18
C HIS A 11 -12.63 4.91 1.77
N LYS A 12 -11.81 4.20 2.53
CA LYS A 12 -10.49 4.73 2.94
C LYS A 12 -9.65 5.02 1.68
N MET A 13 -8.91 6.11 1.67
CA MET A 13 -8.01 6.43 0.55
C MET A 13 -6.68 5.72 0.79
N ARG A 14 -6.29 4.81 -0.11
CA ARG A 14 -5.02 4.08 -0.04
C ARG A 14 -4.32 4.16 -1.39
N ILE A 15 -3.00 4.35 -1.38
CA ILE A 15 -2.12 4.32 -2.54
C ILE A 15 -1.16 3.15 -2.34
N ILE A 16 -0.99 2.31 -3.35
CA ILE A 16 0.04 1.27 -3.37
C ILE A 16 1.04 1.65 -4.47
N ALA A 17 2.29 1.87 -4.10
CA ALA A 17 3.34 2.36 -4.98
C ALA A 17 4.47 1.34 -5.11
N PHE A 18 4.79 0.97 -6.35
CA PHE A 18 5.91 0.10 -6.69
C PHE A 18 7.10 0.95 -7.12
N VAL A 19 8.24 0.79 -6.44
CA VAL A 19 9.47 1.57 -6.66
C VAL A 19 10.61 0.61 -7.01
N GLY A 20 11.07 0.67 -8.25
CA GLY A 20 12.13 -0.18 -8.78
C GLY A 20 13.38 0.57 -9.27
N SER A 21 13.53 1.83 -8.85
CA SER A 21 14.63 2.72 -9.27
C SER A 21 15.05 3.62 -8.10
N PRO A 22 16.22 4.28 -8.17
CA PRO A 22 16.70 5.10 -7.08
C PRO A 22 15.88 6.39 -7.01
N ILE A 23 15.62 6.86 -5.79
CA ILE A 23 14.86 8.07 -5.52
C ILE A 23 15.84 9.24 -5.43
N GLU A 24 15.79 10.15 -6.40
CA GLU A 24 16.63 11.36 -6.44
C GLU A 24 16.01 12.56 -5.67
N LEU A 25 14.92 12.33 -4.91
CA LEU A 25 14.28 13.38 -4.12
C LEU A 25 14.93 13.57 -2.76
N ASP A 26 15.00 14.84 -2.35
CA ASP A 26 15.40 15.21 -0.99
C ASP A 26 14.40 14.67 0.05
N GLU A 27 14.94 14.12 1.13
CA GLU A 27 14.16 13.62 2.28
C GLU A 27 13.18 14.69 2.82
N LYS A 28 13.61 15.96 2.84
CA LYS A 28 12.78 17.09 3.31
C LYS A 28 11.52 17.30 2.47
N GLU A 29 11.60 17.06 1.16
CA GLU A 29 10.45 17.20 0.26
C GLU A 29 9.48 16.04 0.44
N LEU A 30 10.00 14.83 0.56
CA LEU A 30 9.21 13.63 0.87
C LEU A 30 8.49 13.76 2.22
N VAL A 31 9.15 14.28 3.25
CA VAL A 31 8.50 14.53 4.54
C VAL A 31 7.40 15.60 4.44
N LYS A 32 7.58 16.64 3.62
CA LYS A 32 6.50 17.63 3.36
C LYS A 32 5.31 16.96 2.66
N LEU A 33 5.57 16.07 1.70
CA LEU A 33 4.54 15.31 1.00
C LEU A 33 3.79 14.36 1.95
N ALA A 34 4.51 13.62 2.79
CA ALA A 34 3.94 12.74 3.81
C ALA A 34 2.99 13.50 4.74
N LYS A 35 3.39 14.68 5.21
CA LYS A 35 2.53 15.54 6.05
C LYS A 35 1.27 16.01 5.31
N ARG A 36 1.35 16.26 4.00
CA ARG A 36 0.19 16.64 3.19
C ARG A 36 -0.78 15.46 3.02
N LEU A 37 -0.25 14.26 2.77
CA LEU A 37 -1.04 13.03 2.66
C LEU A 37 -1.71 12.66 3.98
N LYS A 38 -1.01 12.83 5.11
CA LYS A 38 -1.59 12.65 6.46
C LYS A 38 -2.80 13.57 6.69
N LYS A 39 -2.72 14.84 6.29
CA LYS A 39 -3.86 15.79 6.40
C LYS A 39 -5.05 15.38 5.55
N GLU A 40 -4.79 14.82 4.37
CA GLU A 40 -5.84 14.31 3.49
C GLU A 40 -6.35 12.91 3.91
N LYS A 41 -5.83 12.31 4.99
CA LYS A 41 -6.17 10.95 5.47
C LYS A 41 -5.95 9.88 4.38
N VAL A 42 -4.82 9.97 3.70
CA VAL A 42 -4.40 9.01 2.68
C VAL A 42 -3.36 8.07 3.26
N ASN A 43 -3.61 6.77 3.14
CA ASN A 43 -2.67 5.71 3.47
C ASN A 43 -1.78 5.41 2.26
N VAL A 44 -0.51 5.09 2.49
CA VAL A 44 0.43 4.76 1.40
C VAL A 44 1.21 3.51 1.72
N ASP A 45 1.12 2.51 0.86
CA ASP A 45 1.99 1.34 0.92
C ASP A 45 3.03 1.43 -0.18
N ILE A 46 4.30 1.24 0.19
CA ILE A 46 5.42 1.32 -0.74
C ILE A 46 6.07 -0.05 -0.82
N ILE A 47 6.23 -0.53 -2.04
CA ILE A 47 6.92 -1.78 -2.36
C ILE A 47 8.18 -1.38 -3.11
N SER A 48 9.31 -1.37 -2.40
CA SER A 48 10.62 -1.10 -2.98
C SER A 48 11.27 -2.42 -3.37
N PHE A 49 11.68 -2.57 -4.63
CA PHE A 49 12.32 -3.80 -5.11
C PHE A 49 13.59 -3.48 -5.90
N GLY A 50 14.61 -4.33 -5.74
CA GLY A 50 15.86 -4.24 -6.49
C GLY A 50 16.87 -3.21 -5.99
N GLU A 51 16.43 -2.17 -5.29
CA GLU A 51 17.30 -1.06 -4.87
C GLU A 51 17.07 -0.63 -3.41
N GLU A 52 17.27 -1.59 -2.51
CA GLU A 52 17.10 -1.42 -1.07
C GLU A 52 18.11 -0.42 -0.47
N ALA A 53 19.41 -0.59 -0.75
CA ALA A 53 20.47 0.14 -0.05
C ALA A 53 20.42 1.66 -0.23
N VAL A 54 19.88 2.15 -1.36
CA VAL A 54 19.77 3.58 -1.66
C VAL A 54 18.44 4.15 -1.18
N ASN A 55 17.35 3.40 -1.31
CA ASN A 55 16.00 3.92 -1.08
C ASN A 55 15.50 3.76 0.37
N ASN A 56 16.03 2.80 1.13
CA ASN A 56 15.43 2.38 2.40
C ASN A 56 15.35 3.54 3.42
N ASP A 57 16.43 4.32 3.60
CA ASP A 57 16.46 5.40 4.59
C ASP A 57 15.42 6.49 4.28
N VAL A 58 15.36 6.89 3.01
CA VAL A 58 14.46 7.95 2.52
C VAL A 58 12.99 7.51 2.60
N LEU A 59 12.69 6.27 2.21
CA LEU A 59 11.34 5.69 2.28
C LEU A 59 10.89 5.45 3.73
N THR A 60 11.81 5.03 4.60
CA THR A 60 11.56 4.85 6.03
C THR A 60 11.21 6.19 6.68
N ALA A 61 11.95 7.26 6.38
CA ALA A 61 11.62 8.61 6.85
C ALA A 61 10.23 9.07 6.36
N PHE A 62 9.89 8.79 5.11
CA PHE A 62 8.58 9.10 4.54
C PHE A 62 7.43 8.38 5.26
N ILE A 63 7.52 7.06 5.44
CA ILE A 63 6.48 6.27 6.11
C ILE A 63 6.34 6.65 7.59
N ASN A 64 7.46 6.88 8.28
CA ASN A 64 7.44 7.36 9.66
C ASN A 64 6.75 8.74 9.78
N ALA A 65 7.03 9.65 8.84
CA ALA A 65 6.36 10.96 8.81
C ALA A 65 4.85 10.85 8.49
N LEU A 66 4.46 9.87 7.67
CA LEU A 66 3.08 9.64 7.27
C LEU A 66 2.25 9.01 8.39
N ASN A 67 2.76 7.97 9.05
CA ASN A 67 2.11 7.31 10.19
C ASN A 67 2.10 8.23 11.41
N GLY A 68 3.17 8.98 11.66
CA GLY A 68 3.32 9.83 12.84
C GLY A 68 3.18 9.03 14.15
N LYS A 69 2.57 9.61 15.18
CA LYS A 69 2.46 8.97 16.52
C LYS A 69 1.51 7.77 16.57
N ASP A 70 0.57 7.69 15.64
CA ASP A 70 -0.49 6.69 15.62
C ASP A 70 0.04 5.33 15.11
N GLY A 71 1.14 5.34 14.34
CA GLY A 71 1.89 4.14 13.95
C GLY A 71 1.18 3.21 12.96
N THR A 72 -0.03 3.53 12.49
CA THR A 72 -0.88 2.60 11.71
C THR A 72 -1.31 3.19 10.36
N GLY A 73 -1.54 2.31 9.38
CA GLY A 73 -2.18 2.63 8.11
C GLY A 73 -1.30 2.59 6.85
N SER A 74 0.01 2.82 6.96
CA SER A 74 0.95 2.87 5.82
C SER A 74 2.14 1.95 6.04
N HIS A 75 2.54 1.20 5.01
CA HIS A 75 3.58 0.17 5.13
C HIS A 75 4.72 0.36 4.12
N LEU A 76 5.95 -0.01 4.52
CA LEU A 76 7.09 -0.18 3.63
C LEU A 76 7.41 -1.66 3.53
N VAL A 77 7.42 -2.18 2.30
CA VAL A 77 7.89 -3.52 1.96
C VAL A 77 9.12 -3.36 1.10
N THR A 78 10.26 -3.82 1.61
CA THR A 78 11.51 -3.83 0.87
C THR A 78 11.82 -5.25 0.41
N VAL A 79 12.05 -5.41 -0.88
CA VAL A 79 12.30 -6.70 -1.54
C VAL A 79 13.73 -6.69 -2.07
N PRO A 80 14.59 -7.60 -1.60
CA PRO A 80 15.94 -7.76 -2.14
C PRO A 80 15.92 -8.07 -3.63
N PRO A 81 17.01 -7.80 -4.37
CA PRO A 81 17.11 -8.18 -5.78
C PRO A 81 16.93 -9.70 -5.96
N GLY A 82 15.95 -10.12 -6.76
CA GLY A 82 15.68 -11.53 -7.03
C GLY A 82 14.23 -11.81 -7.43
N PRO A 83 13.87 -13.09 -7.73
CA PRO A 83 12.54 -13.47 -8.21
C PRO A 83 11.45 -13.48 -7.12
N HIS A 84 11.71 -12.94 -5.93
CA HIS A 84 10.91 -13.13 -4.71
C HIS A 84 9.79 -12.08 -4.49
N LEU A 85 9.45 -11.29 -5.51
CA LEU A 85 8.47 -10.21 -5.36
C LEU A 85 7.08 -10.72 -4.96
N SER A 86 6.61 -11.81 -5.58
CA SER A 86 5.30 -12.40 -5.27
C SER A 86 5.21 -12.87 -3.82
N ASP A 87 6.23 -13.57 -3.34
CA ASP A 87 6.22 -14.15 -1.99
C ASP A 87 6.31 -13.07 -0.91
N ALA A 88 7.09 -12.01 -1.18
CA ALA A 88 7.17 -10.84 -0.30
C ALA A 88 5.84 -10.09 -0.20
N LEU A 89 5.05 -10.03 -1.28
CA LEU A 89 3.74 -9.38 -1.27
C LEU A 89 2.69 -10.21 -0.53
N ILE A 90 2.65 -11.53 -0.75
CA ILE A 90 1.69 -12.44 -0.09
C ILE A 90 1.85 -12.41 1.44
N SER A 91 3.09 -12.30 1.92
CA SER A 91 3.40 -12.21 3.35
C SER A 91 3.28 -10.78 3.91
N SER A 92 3.07 -9.77 3.07
CA SER A 92 3.04 -8.37 3.50
C SER A 92 1.71 -7.96 4.12
N PRO A 93 1.71 -6.97 5.04
CA PRO A 93 0.48 -6.37 5.56
C PRO A 93 -0.39 -5.70 4.48
N ILE A 94 0.16 -5.44 3.29
CA ILE A 94 -0.56 -4.87 2.14
C ILE A 94 -1.63 -5.84 1.64
N ILE A 95 -1.29 -7.13 1.57
CA ILE A 95 -2.21 -8.18 1.11
C ILE A 95 -2.96 -8.79 2.29
N GLN A 96 -2.31 -9.02 3.43
CA GLN A 96 -2.95 -9.65 4.58
C GLN A 96 -3.99 -8.75 5.27
N GLY A 97 -3.89 -7.43 5.07
CA GLY A 97 -4.76 -6.43 5.68
C GLY A 97 -4.50 -6.25 7.17
N GLU A 98 -4.72 -5.03 7.67
CA GLU A 98 -4.53 -4.66 9.08
C GLU A 98 -5.46 -5.45 10.04
N ASP A 99 -6.57 -6.00 9.51
CA ASP A 99 -7.57 -6.79 10.22
C ASP A 99 -7.44 -8.31 9.97
N GLY A 100 -6.36 -8.77 9.31
CA GLY A 100 -6.10 -10.20 9.03
C GLY A 100 -7.06 -10.86 8.03
N MET A 101 -8.04 -10.13 7.51
CA MET A 101 -9.03 -10.63 6.54
C MET A 101 -8.51 -10.67 5.09
N GLY A 102 -7.39 -10.02 4.77
CA GLY A 102 -6.87 -9.96 3.40
C GLY A 102 -6.13 -11.23 2.95
N ALA A 103 -5.67 -12.06 3.88
CA ALA A 103 -5.00 -13.33 3.56
C ALA A 103 -5.96 -14.54 3.53
N ALA A 104 -7.14 -14.43 4.16
CA ALA A 104 -8.10 -15.52 4.26
C ALA A 104 -8.72 -15.95 2.92
N GLY A 105 -8.47 -15.19 1.84
CA GLY A 105 -8.86 -15.53 0.47
C GLY A 105 -7.75 -16.05 -0.45
N MET A 106 -6.49 -16.14 0.01
CA MET A 106 -5.35 -16.49 -0.85
C MET A 106 -4.65 -17.81 -0.52
N SER A 107 -5.00 -18.47 0.58
CA SER A 107 -4.40 -19.76 0.99
C SER A 107 -5.28 -20.98 0.68
N GLY A 108 -6.14 -20.90 -0.33
CA GLY A 108 -6.97 -22.00 -0.79
C GLY A 108 -7.08 -21.98 -2.31
N ALA A 109 -6.63 -23.05 -2.95
CA ALA A 109 -6.95 -23.30 -4.35
C ALA A 109 -8.48 -23.19 -4.58
N ALA A 110 -8.86 -22.52 -5.68
CA ALA A 110 -10.19 -22.26 -6.22
C ALA A 110 -10.65 -20.80 -6.06
N PHE A 111 -11.08 -20.21 -7.19
CA PHE A 111 -11.69 -18.88 -7.36
C PHE A 111 -10.73 -17.71 -7.63
N GLU A 112 -10.18 -17.72 -8.86
CA GLU A 112 -9.44 -16.64 -9.52
C GLU A 112 -10.25 -15.33 -9.75
N PHE A 113 -11.51 -15.25 -9.34
CA PHE A 113 -12.30 -14.02 -9.42
C PHE A 113 -13.48 -14.14 -8.45
N GLY A 114 -13.30 -13.73 -7.20
CA GLY A 114 -14.30 -13.81 -6.13
C GLY A 114 -15.46 -12.84 -6.30
N VAL A 115 -16.21 -12.96 -7.41
CA VAL A 115 -17.47 -12.27 -7.63
C VAL A 115 -18.56 -13.32 -7.53
N ASP A 116 -19.11 -13.52 -6.33
CA ASP A 116 -20.37 -14.27 -6.18
C ASP A 116 -21.52 -13.35 -6.64
N PRO A 117 -22.23 -13.66 -7.74
CA PRO A 117 -23.34 -12.85 -8.22
C PRO A 117 -24.55 -12.82 -7.27
N ASN A 118 -24.55 -13.63 -6.21
CA ASN A 118 -25.66 -13.71 -5.26
C ASN A 118 -25.46 -12.88 -3.98
N GLU A 119 -24.25 -12.35 -3.71
CA GLU A 119 -23.97 -11.60 -2.47
C GLU A 119 -24.06 -10.07 -2.63
N ASP A 120 -24.26 -9.53 -3.84
CA ASP A 120 -24.34 -8.07 -4.04
C ASP A 120 -25.54 -7.62 -4.90
N PRO A 121 -26.75 -7.52 -4.31
CA PRO A 121 -27.93 -6.95 -4.96
C PRO A 121 -27.84 -5.43 -5.22
N GLU A 122 -26.76 -4.73 -4.85
CA GLU A 122 -26.53 -3.33 -5.26
C GLU A 122 -25.79 -3.18 -6.60
N LEU A 123 -25.22 -4.26 -7.17
CA LEU A 123 -24.57 -4.24 -8.50
C LEU A 123 -25.51 -4.56 -9.67
N ALA A 124 -26.76 -4.92 -9.38
CA ALA A 124 -27.74 -5.36 -10.36
C ALA A 124 -28.59 -4.24 -10.98
N LEU A 125 -28.26 -2.96 -10.76
CA LEU A 125 -29.02 -1.82 -11.31
C LEU A 125 -28.11 -0.73 -11.91
#